data_AF-A0AAJ5T582-F1
#
_entry.id   AF-A0AAJ5T582-F1
#
_cell.length_a   1.000
_cell.length_b   1.000
_cell.length_c   1.000
_cell.angle_alpha   90.00
_cell.angle_beta   90.00
_cell.angle_gamma   90.00
#
_symmetry.space_group_name_H-M   'P 1'
#
loop_
_entity.id
_entity.type
_entity.pdbx_description
1 polymer ?
#
loop_
_entity_poly.entity_id
_entity_poly.type
_entity_poly.pdbx_seq_one_letter_code
_entity_poly.pdbx_strand_id
1 'polypeptide(L)' 'MNFHRLHTEIVPLAGGYLEVACPDMELPELRRHWSIRRLVDWKHVVWC' A
#
# COMPACT_ATOMS: atom_id res chain seq x y z
N MET A 1 6.99 -3.44 23.46
CA MET A 1 6.85 -3.41 22.00
C MET A 1 5.95 -2.24 21.65
N ASN A 2 6.51 -1.15 21.13
CA ASN A 2 5.68 -0.08 20.57
C ASN A 2 4.99 -0.66 19.35
N PHE A 3 3.67 -0.84 19.43
CA PHE A 3 2.86 -1.18 18.26
C PHE A 3 2.82 0.08 17.38
N HIS A 4 3.81 0.23 16.51
CA HIS A 4 3.72 1.21 15.44
C HIS A 4 2.50 0.82 14.60
N ARG A 5 1.45 1.63 14.67
CA ARG A 5 0.21 1.39 13.93
C ARG A 5 0.54 1.51 12.45
N LEU A 6 0.66 0.37 11.78
CA LEU A 6 0.95 0.29 10.35
C LEU A 6 -0.12 1.06 9.58
N HIS A 7 0.26 2.18 8.97
CA HIS A 7 -0.64 2.94 8.11
C HIS A 7 -0.73 2.26 6.76
N THR A 8 -1.94 2.14 6.21
CA THR A 8 -2.18 1.47 4.94
C THR A 8 -2.95 2.40 4.03
N GLU A 9 -2.51 2.54 2.78
CA GLU A 9 -3.17 3.32 1.74
C GLU A 9 -3.48 2.45 0.53
N ILE A 10 -4.55 2.80 -0.18
CA ILE A 10 -4.94 2.19 -1.44
C ILE A 10 -4.64 3.19 -2.56
N VAL A 11 -3.69 2.86 -3.42
CA VAL A 11 -3.33 3.67 -4.57
C VAL A 11 -4.04 3.11 -5.81
N PRO A 12 -4.99 3.86 -6.41
CA PRO A 12 -5.67 3.42 -7.62
C PRO A 12 -4.69 3.40 -8.81
N LEU A 13 -4.79 2.36 -9.64
CA LEU A 13 -4.02 2.21 -10.88
C LEU A 13 -4.97 2.11 -12.07
N ALA A 14 -4.44 2.30 -13.28
CA ALA A 14 -5.19 2.10 -14.52
C ALA A 14 -5.52 0.61 -14.74
N GLY A 15 -6.65 0.18 -14.17
CA GLY A 15 -7.12 -1.21 -14.21
C GLY A 15 -6.81 -2.02 -12.95
N GLY A 16 -6.62 -1.38 -11.80
CA GLY A 16 -6.31 -2.09 -10.56
C GLY A 16 -6.07 -1.19 -9.36
N TYR A 17 -5.48 -1.74 -8.30
CA TYR A 17 -5.01 -0.97 -7.14
C TYR A 17 -3.77 -1.60 -6.49
N LEU A 18 -2.99 -0.76 -5.81
CA LEU A 18 -1.93 -1.17 -4.89
C LEU A 18 -2.37 -0.91 -3.45
N GLU A 19 -2.24 -1.91 -2.60
CA GLU A 19 -2.25 -1.72 -1.15
C GLU A 19 -0.81 -1.50 -0.70
N VAL A 20 -0.51 -0.30 -0.20
CA VAL A 20 0.80 0.05 0.34
C VAL A 20 0.70 0.32 1.82
N ALA A 21 1.79 0.08 2.55
CA ALA A 21 1.83 0.35 3.98
C ALA A 21 3.10 1.08 4.38
N CYS A 22 2.95 1.99 5.35
CA CYS A 22 4.03 2.76 5.95
C CYS A 22 4.03 2.53 7.47
N PRO A 23 5.09 1.94 8.04
CA PRO A 23 5.22 1.79 9.48
C PRO A 23 5.57 3.12 10.19
N ASP A 24 6.18 4.06 9.47
CA ASP A 24 6.81 5.27 10.03
C ASP A 24 6.11 6.57 9.56
N MET A 25 4.78 6.64 9.68
CA MET A 25 4.02 7.83 9.22
C MET A 25 4.39 9.14 9.92
N GLU A 26 4.99 9.06 11.09
CA GLU A 26 5.48 10.21 11.85
C GLU A 26 6.69 10.87 11.17
N LEU A 27 7.41 10.17 10.28
CA LEU A 27 8.52 10.74 9.54
C LEU A 27 8.03 11.74 8.47
N PRO A 28 8.86 12.74 8.11
CA PRO A 28 8.60 13.60 6.97
C PRO A 28 8.37 12.78 5.69
N GLU A 29 7.48 13.23 4.83
CA GLU A 29 7.01 12.48 3.65
C GLU A 29 8.13 11.86 2.81
N LEU A 30 9.18 12.63 2.50
CA LEU A 30 10.33 12.20 1.70
C LEU A 30 11.22 11.15 2.38
N ARG A 31 11.03 10.89 3.67
CA ARG A 31 11.76 9.90 4.47
C ARG A 31 10.91 8.69 4.83
N ARG A 32 9.64 8.66 4.42
CA ARG A 32 8.75 7.53 4.65
C ARG A 32 9.12 6.39 3.72
N HIS A 33 9.29 5.20 4.29
CA HIS A 33 9.40 3.98 3.50
C HIS A 33 8.02 3.35 3.34
N TRP A 34 7.62 3.17 2.09
CA TRP A 34 6.38 2.50 1.71
C TRP A 34 6.69 1.09 1.23
N SER A 35 5.96 0.11 1.77
CA SER A 35 6.05 -1.29 1.37
C SER A 35 4.78 -1.69 0.63
N ILE A 36 4.93 -2.31 -0.53
CA ILE A 36 3.79 -2.88 -1.27
C ILE A 36 3.36 -4.17 -0.57
N ARG A 37 2.09 -4.25 -0.17
CA ARG A 37 1.50 -5.45 0.45
C ARG A 37 0.74 -6.31 -0.54
N ARG A 38 0.00 -5.66 -1.45
CA ARG A 38 -0.82 -6.34 -2.46
C ARG A 38 -0.88 -5.49 -3.72
N LEU A 39 -0.82 -6.17 -4.86
CA LEU A 39 -1.19 -5.62 -6.16
C LEU A 39 -2.41 -6.39 -6.66
N VAL A 40 -3.45 -5.67 -7.06
CA VAL A 40 -4.59 -6.24 -7.77
C VAL A 40 -4.62 -5.62 -9.15
N ASP A 41 -4.51 -6.46 -10.17
CA ASP A 41 -4.63 -6.08 -11.57
C ASP A 41 -5.87 -6.74 -12.17
N TRP A 42 -6.92 -5.94 -12.39
CA TRP A 42 -8.20 -6.40 -12.92
C TRP A 42 -8.11 -6.91 -14.35
N LYS A 43 -7.04 -6.62 -15.10
CA LYS A 43 -6.81 -7.23 -16.42
C LYS A 43 -6.42 -8.71 -16.32
N HIS A 44 -5.84 -9.11 -15.19
CA HIS A 44 -5.40 -10.48 -14.91
C HIS A 44 -6.28 -11.20 -13.88
N VAL A 45 -7.28 -10.53 -13.30
CA VAL A 45 -8.34 -11.18 -12.53
C VAL A 45 -9.27 -11.86 -13.54
N VAL A 46 -9.12 -13.18 -13.68
CA VAL A 46 -10.11 -14.02 -14.38
C VAL A 46 -11.39 -13.98 -13.55
N TRP A 47 -12.40 -13.27 -14.05
CA TRP A 47 -13.76 -13.38 -13.53
C TRP A 47 -14.30 -14.74 -13.99
N CYS A 48 -14.27 -15.73 -13.10
CA CYS A 48 -14.98 -17.01 -13.30
C CYS A 48 -16.49 -16.82 -13.13
#